data_AF-A0AA46WR88-F1
#
_entry.id   AF-A0AA46WR88-F1
#
_cell.length_a   1.000
_cell.length_b   1.000
_cell.length_c   1.000
_cell.angle_alpha   90.00
_cell.angle_beta   90.00
_cell.angle_gamma   90.00
#
_symmetry.space_group_name_H-M   'P 1'
#
loop_
_entity.id
_entity.type
_entity.pdbx_description
1 polymer ?
#
loop_
_entity_poly.entity_id
_entity_poly.type
_entity_poly.pdbx_seq_one_letter_code
_entity_poly.pdbx_strand_id
1 'polypeptide(L)'
;MIYYPAWQYPVCGQIRVKYDSLGGPNSFLLLPTSTNITNPDGVGQRVTFVNGPIYWHPNAGAHPVVNHFMMKWGQHGWEAGWLGYPTTDEIVLQNGRRQEFQSGAAIYWSPLSLGIVGGAVRDKYNALGAETGPLGYPSTDEIWTTKYNGRYNNFLNGTITWSGPTGARVLYSSIRDVWAQHGREDGELGYPQSDEQIAADGVGHYAEFESRDAIYSVLGGAWRVPWKVLSVWTILQKEQGALGYPDAAARNNISQGIEWRQKFQNGEITIGDDGYVYFRHY
;
A
#
# COMPACT_ATOMS: atom_id res chain seq x y z
N MET A 1 15.62 -5.28 -47.80
CA MET A 1 16.48 -4.26 -47.15
C MET A 1 17.25 -5.00 -46.06
N ILE A 2 18.58 -5.01 -46.16
CA ILE A 2 19.48 -5.90 -45.39
C ILE A 2 19.90 -5.18 -44.11
N TYR A 3 19.78 -5.82 -42.95
CA TYR A 3 20.33 -5.31 -41.69
C TYR A 3 21.22 -6.37 -41.04
N TYR A 4 22.49 -6.02 -40.85
CA TYR A 4 23.48 -6.70 -40.02
C TYR A 4 24.14 -5.63 -39.12
N PRO A 5 24.50 -5.96 -37.85
CA PRO A 5 25.22 -7.18 -37.52
C PRO A 5 24.57 -8.00 -36.40
N ALA A 6 23.66 -8.91 -36.75
CA ALA A 6 23.25 -10.00 -35.85
C ALA A 6 24.40 -10.98 -35.49
N TRP A 7 25.60 -10.82 -36.07
CA TRP A 7 26.78 -11.67 -35.83
C TRP A 7 27.65 -11.27 -34.63
N GLN A 8 27.52 -10.05 -34.09
CA GLN A 8 28.41 -9.62 -33.00
C GLN A 8 27.97 -10.19 -31.64
N TYR A 9 26.66 -10.39 -31.46
CA TYR A 9 26.06 -10.81 -30.21
C TYR A 9 25.00 -11.91 -30.45
N PRO A 10 25.41 -13.18 -30.64
CA PRO A 10 24.48 -14.28 -30.73
C PRO A 10 23.59 -14.38 -29.49
N VAL A 11 22.27 -14.39 -29.71
CA VAL A 11 21.23 -14.59 -28.71
C VAL A 11 20.68 -16.01 -28.87
N CYS A 12 20.70 -16.80 -27.82
CA CYS A 12 20.37 -18.22 -27.86
C CYS A 12 19.29 -18.61 -26.82
N GLY A 13 18.75 -19.81 -26.99
CA GLY A 13 17.83 -20.45 -26.03
C GLY A 13 16.50 -19.71 -25.86
N GLN A 14 15.95 -19.78 -24.65
CA GLN A 14 14.63 -19.20 -24.34
C GLN A 14 14.61 -17.67 -24.46
N ILE A 15 15.75 -17.00 -24.22
CA ILE A 15 15.88 -15.56 -24.44
C ILE A 15 15.69 -15.24 -25.94
N ARG A 16 16.26 -16.04 -26.84
CA ARG A 16 16.06 -15.85 -28.29
C ARG A 16 14.61 -16.05 -28.69
N VAL A 17 14.00 -17.14 -28.22
CA VAL A 17 12.57 -17.42 -28.46
C VAL A 17 11.71 -16.25 -28.01
N LYS A 18 11.99 -15.70 -26.83
CA LYS A 18 11.28 -14.54 -26.32
C LYS A 18 11.50 -13.31 -27.18
N TYR A 19 12.74 -12.96 -27.49
CA TYR A 19 13.08 -11.82 -28.32
C TYR A 19 12.41 -11.87 -29.70
N ASP A 20 12.42 -13.04 -30.36
CA ASP A 20 11.74 -13.25 -31.63
C ASP A 20 10.22 -13.09 -31.50
N SER A 21 9.61 -13.60 -30.43
CA SER A 21 8.17 -13.44 -30.17
C SER A 21 7.74 -11.98 -30.00
N LEU A 22 8.65 -11.10 -29.59
CA LEU A 22 8.41 -9.66 -29.45
C LEU A 22 8.61 -8.89 -30.77
N GLY A 23 9.05 -9.56 -31.85
CA GLY A 23 9.37 -8.94 -33.14
C GLY A 23 10.86 -8.70 -33.38
N GLY A 24 11.73 -9.26 -32.53
CA GLY A 24 13.18 -9.20 -32.70
C GLY A 24 13.70 -7.75 -32.84
N PRO A 25 14.51 -7.44 -33.87
CA PRO A 25 15.04 -6.08 -34.08
C PRO A 25 13.99 -4.97 -34.24
N ASN A 26 12.76 -5.32 -34.62
CA ASN A 26 11.64 -4.38 -34.77
C ASN A 26 10.83 -4.21 -33.47
N SER A 27 11.17 -4.96 -32.42
CA SER A 27 10.54 -4.82 -31.11
C SER A 27 11.02 -3.55 -30.40
N PHE A 28 10.36 -3.21 -29.29
CA PHE A 28 10.75 -2.10 -28.42
C PHE A 28 12.15 -2.28 -27.80
N LEU A 29 12.73 -3.50 -27.81
CA LEU A 29 14.07 -3.78 -27.28
C LEU A 29 15.19 -3.37 -28.23
N LEU A 30 14.89 -3.27 -29.53
CA LEU A 30 15.85 -3.07 -30.62
C LEU A 30 16.95 -4.16 -30.59
N LEU A 31 18.17 -3.84 -31.02
CA LEU A 31 19.23 -4.81 -31.25
C LEU A 31 19.89 -5.32 -29.96
N PRO A 32 20.41 -6.57 -29.96
CA PRO A 32 21.21 -7.09 -28.85
C PRO A 32 22.53 -6.33 -28.72
N THR A 33 22.98 -6.13 -27.49
CA THR A 33 24.25 -5.50 -27.12
C THR A 33 25.18 -6.43 -26.34
N SER A 34 24.73 -7.65 -26.03
CA SER A 34 25.53 -8.72 -25.44
C SER A 34 25.13 -10.08 -25.98
N THR A 35 26.01 -11.08 -25.83
CA THR A 35 25.59 -12.50 -25.87
C THR A 35 24.87 -12.87 -24.58
N ASN A 36 24.41 -14.13 -24.47
CA ASN A 36 23.92 -14.67 -23.20
C ASN A 36 25.01 -14.53 -22.11
N ILE A 37 24.66 -13.89 -21.01
CA ILE A 37 25.47 -13.72 -19.81
C ILE A 37 24.84 -14.59 -18.73
N THR A 38 25.62 -15.44 -18.07
CA THR A 38 25.17 -16.16 -16.88
C THR A 38 25.11 -15.19 -15.69
N ASN A 39 23.99 -15.19 -14.98
CA ASN A 39 23.77 -14.34 -13.82
C ASN A 39 24.54 -14.86 -12.59
N PRO A 40 24.69 -14.05 -11.52
CA PRO A 40 25.51 -14.41 -10.36
C PRO A 40 25.09 -15.68 -9.61
N ASP A 41 23.83 -16.10 -9.75
CA ASP A 41 23.31 -17.35 -9.18
C ASP A 41 23.85 -18.61 -9.89
N GLY A 42 24.54 -18.45 -11.03
CA GLY A 42 25.09 -19.55 -11.83
C GLY A 42 24.05 -20.31 -12.65
N VAL A 43 22.77 -19.92 -12.59
CA VAL A 43 21.65 -20.65 -13.21
C VAL A 43 20.94 -19.79 -14.24
N GLY A 44 20.50 -18.60 -13.86
CA GLY A 44 19.79 -17.73 -14.78
C GLY A 44 20.73 -17.10 -15.80
N GLN A 45 20.13 -16.62 -16.88
CA GLN A 45 20.84 -15.93 -17.94
C GLN A 45 20.16 -14.62 -18.26
N ARG A 46 20.92 -13.70 -18.84
CA ARG A 46 20.38 -12.48 -19.44
C ARG A 46 21.06 -12.17 -20.77
N VAL A 47 20.35 -11.40 -21.58
CA VAL A 47 20.93 -10.69 -22.73
C VAL A 47 20.51 -9.24 -22.62
N THR A 48 21.45 -8.32 -22.82
CA THR A 48 21.14 -6.90 -22.90
C THR A 48 20.82 -6.53 -24.34
N PHE A 49 19.82 -5.67 -24.51
CA PHE A 49 19.47 -5.02 -25.78
C PHE A 49 19.59 -3.52 -25.60
N VAL A 50 19.54 -2.76 -26.70
CA VAL A 50 19.66 -1.29 -26.66
C VAL A 50 18.67 -0.66 -25.68
N ASN A 51 17.44 -1.16 -25.61
CA ASN A 51 16.39 -0.59 -24.75
C ASN A 51 16.03 -1.46 -23.53
N GLY A 52 16.98 -2.29 -23.09
CA GLY A 52 16.88 -3.06 -21.85
C GLY A 52 17.07 -4.56 -22.03
N PRO A 53 17.18 -5.32 -20.93
CA PRO A 53 17.48 -6.75 -20.97
C PRO A 53 16.25 -7.65 -21.08
N ILE A 54 16.48 -8.87 -21.58
CA ILE A 54 15.64 -10.03 -21.28
C ILE A 54 16.40 -10.91 -20.28
N TYR A 55 15.75 -11.21 -19.17
CA TYR A 55 16.22 -12.18 -18.18
C TYR A 55 15.51 -13.51 -18.38
N TRP A 56 16.22 -14.61 -18.14
CA TRP A 56 15.67 -15.95 -18.12
C TRP A 56 16.14 -16.74 -16.89
N HIS A 57 15.23 -17.51 -16.32
CA HIS A 57 15.53 -18.52 -15.31
C HIS A 57 14.61 -19.73 -15.50
N PRO A 58 15.06 -20.98 -15.29
CA PRO A 58 14.24 -22.19 -15.53
C PRO A 58 12.89 -22.18 -14.79
N ASN A 59 12.85 -21.58 -13.59
CA ASN A 59 11.63 -21.50 -12.77
C ASN A 59 10.78 -20.25 -13.02
N ALA A 60 11.20 -19.33 -13.91
CA ALA A 60 10.46 -18.09 -14.17
C ALA A 60 10.18 -17.83 -15.66
N GLY A 61 10.90 -18.46 -16.59
CA GLY A 61 10.79 -18.17 -18.01
C GLY A 61 11.64 -16.96 -18.43
N ALA A 62 11.49 -16.55 -19.69
CA ALA A 62 12.24 -15.44 -20.29
C ALA A 62 11.34 -14.20 -20.40
N HIS A 63 11.73 -13.10 -19.74
CA HIS A 63 10.94 -11.89 -19.67
C HIS A 63 11.79 -10.62 -19.84
N PRO A 64 11.32 -9.65 -20.64
CA PRO A 64 11.93 -8.33 -20.69
C PRO A 64 11.65 -7.56 -19.39
N VAL A 65 12.64 -6.84 -18.88
CA VAL A 65 12.46 -5.90 -17.77
C VAL A 65 13.05 -4.57 -18.22
N VAL A 66 12.20 -3.56 -18.41
CA VAL A 66 12.60 -2.29 -19.04
C VAL A 66 12.09 -1.08 -18.27
N ASN A 67 12.57 0.10 -18.63
CA ASN A 67 12.08 1.40 -18.14
C ASN A 67 11.99 1.46 -16.59
N HIS A 68 10.82 1.86 -16.08
CA HIS A 68 10.53 2.03 -14.65
C HIS A 68 10.68 0.72 -13.87
N PHE A 69 10.35 -0.42 -14.47
CA PHE A 69 10.48 -1.73 -13.85
C PHE A 69 11.95 -2.08 -13.64
N MET A 70 12.79 -1.88 -14.66
CA MET A 70 14.23 -2.15 -14.56
C MET A 70 14.90 -1.23 -13.54
N MET A 71 14.55 0.07 -13.56
CA MET A 71 15.06 1.04 -12.59
C MET A 71 14.70 0.62 -11.16
N LYS A 72 13.42 0.31 -10.92
CA LYS A 72 12.91 -0.03 -9.60
C LYS A 72 13.46 -1.37 -9.11
N TRP A 73 13.47 -2.40 -9.95
CA TRP A 73 14.06 -3.69 -9.63
C TRP A 73 15.57 -3.60 -9.34
N GLY A 74 16.29 -2.72 -10.05
CA GLY A 74 17.70 -2.45 -9.79
C GLY A 74 17.99 -1.80 -8.43
N GLN A 75 17.10 -0.96 -7.91
CA GLN A 75 17.20 -0.42 -6.54
C GLN A 75 17.13 -1.53 -5.49
N HIS A 76 16.55 -2.68 -5.84
CA HIS A 76 16.39 -3.85 -4.97
C HIS A 76 17.36 -4.98 -5.30
N GLY A 77 18.41 -4.72 -6.08
CA GLY A 77 19.49 -5.68 -6.34
C GLY A 77 19.27 -6.62 -7.52
N TRP A 78 18.33 -6.30 -8.43
CA TRP A 78 17.98 -7.12 -9.60
C TRP A 78 17.69 -8.58 -9.23
N GLU A 79 18.19 -9.54 -10.02
CA GLU A 79 17.94 -10.98 -9.86
C GLU A 79 18.57 -11.58 -8.61
N ALA A 80 19.61 -10.94 -8.08
CA ALA A 80 20.22 -11.30 -6.80
C ALA A 80 19.46 -10.71 -5.61
N GLY A 81 18.54 -9.78 -5.88
CA GLY A 81 17.68 -9.13 -4.92
C GLY A 81 16.54 -10.02 -4.43
N TRP A 82 15.86 -9.55 -3.38
CA TRP A 82 14.76 -10.29 -2.74
C TRP A 82 13.55 -10.52 -3.66
N LEU A 83 13.39 -9.71 -4.71
CA LEU A 83 12.36 -9.90 -5.74
C LEU A 83 12.61 -11.15 -6.59
N GLY A 84 13.87 -11.53 -6.80
CA GLY A 84 14.27 -12.56 -7.75
C GLY A 84 14.00 -12.17 -9.20
N TYR A 85 13.73 -13.16 -10.05
CA TYR A 85 13.50 -12.94 -11.49
C TYR A 85 12.07 -12.48 -11.79
N PRO A 86 11.86 -11.73 -12.89
CA PRO A 86 10.52 -11.50 -13.44
C PRO A 86 9.86 -12.82 -13.86
N THR A 87 8.56 -12.97 -13.60
CA THR A 87 7.75 -14.14 -14.01
C THR A 87 6.70 -13.80 -15.07
N THR A 88 6.63 -12.53 -15.45
CA THR A 88 5.74 -12.02 -16.49
C THR A 88 6.46 -10.94 -17.29
N ASP A 89 5.97 -10.69 -18.51
CA ASP A 89 6.21 -9.42 -19.16
C ASP A 89 5.44 -8.31 -18.44
N GLU A 90 5.64 -7.05 -18.83
CA GLU A 90 4.76 -5.98 -18.37
C GLU A 90 3.30 -6.25 -18.76
N ILE A 91 2.43 -6.31 -17.76
CA ILE A 91 0.98 -6.42 -17.91
C ILE A 91 0.42 -5.00 -18.03
N VAL A 92 -0.30 -4.72 -19.11
CA VAL A 92 -0.96 -3.43 -19.34
C VAL A 92 -2.23 -3.36 -18.51
N LEU A 93 -2.39 -2.26 -17.76
CA LEU A 93 -3.53 -1.96 -16.91
C LEU A 93 -4.20 -0.66 -17.39
N GLN A 94 -5.41 -0.37 -16.90
CA GLN A 94 -6.22 0.76 -17.40
C GLN A 94 -5.49 2.11 -17.36
N ASN A 95 -4.66 2.34 -16.34
CA ASN A 95 -3.91 3.60 -16.14
C ASN A 95 -2.47 3.34 -15.65
N GLY A 96 -1.89 2.23 -16.08
CA GLY A 96 -0.60 1.81 -15.55
C GLY A 96 -0.17 0.46 -16.09
N ARG A 97 0.83 -0.10 -15.43
CA ARG A 97 1.42 -1.39 -15.76
C ARG A 97 1.81 -2.10 -14.48
N ARG A 98 1.86 -3.43 -14.51
CA ARG A 98 2.50 -4.21 -13.45
C ARG A 98 3.42 -5.28 -14.02
N GLN A 99 4.38 -5.71 -13.22
CA GLN A 99 5.21 -6.86 -13.54
C GLN A 99 5.39 -7.71 -12.28
N GLU A 100 5.18 -9.01 -12.46
CA GLU A 100 5.26 -10.03 -11.42
C GLU A 100 6.69 -10.57 -11.28
N PHE A 101 7.08 -10.89 -10.04
CA PHE A 101 8.40 -11.42 -9.71
C PHE A 101 8.32 -12.72 -8.91
N GLN A 102 9.42 -13.49 -8.92
CA GLN A 102 9.52 -14.82 -8.30
C GLN A 102 9.19 -14.85 -6.82
N SER A 103 9.45 -13.76 -6.09
CA SER A 103 9.12 -13.66 -4.67
C SER A 103 7.61 -13.65 -4.37
N GLY A 104 6.77 -13.55 -5.40
CA GLY A 104 5.33 -13.30 -5.25
C GLY A 104 5.01 -11.82 -5.03
N ALA A 105 5.99 -10.93 -5.07
CA ALA A 105 5.76 -9.49 -5.14
C ALA A 105 5.56 -9.01 -6.59
N ALA A 106 5.00 -7.83 -6.74
CA ALA A 106 4.86 -7.16 -8.02
C ALA A 106 5.30 -5.70 -7.92
N ILE A 107 5.96 -5.23 -8.97
CA ILE A 107 6.17 -3.80 -9.21
C ILE A 107 4.93 -3.28 -9.95
N TYR A 108 4.40 -2.15 -9.50
CA TYR A 108 3.34 -1.42 -10.18
C TYR A 108 3.82 -0.03 -10.56
N TRP A 109 3.45 0.41 -11.76
CA TRP A 109 3.73 1.74 -12.26
C TRP A 109 2.45 2.40 -12.79
N SER A 110 2.28 3.69 -12.49
CA SER A 110 1.30 4.59 -13.10
C SER A 110 1.97 5.96 -13.32
N PRO A 111 1.36 6.88 -14.08
CA PRO A 111 1.87 8.25 -14.19
C PRO A 111 2.01 8.99 -12.85
N LEU A 112 1.28 8.55 -11.81
CA LEU A 112 1.27 9.19 -10.49
C LEU A 112 2.11 8.45 -9.45
N SER A 113 2.50 7.20 -9.69
CA SER A 113 3.12 6.37 -8.66
C SER A 113 3.94 5.20 -9.18
N LEU A 114 4.90 4.75 -8.37
CA LEU A 114 5.74 3.57 -8.62
C LEU A 114 6.04 2.90 -7.29
N GLY A 115 5.59 1.65 -7.11
CA GLY A 115 5.72 0.95 -5.83
C GLY A 115 5.73 -0.56 -5.97
N ILE A 116 6.36 -1.22 -5.00
CA ILE A 116 6.40 -2.67 -4.86
C ILE A 116 5.44 -3.12 -3.77
N VAL A 117 4.62 -4.12 -4.06
CA VAL A 117 3.74 -4.75 -3.08
C VAL A 117 3.95 -6.26 -3.10
N GLY A 118 4.12 -6.87 -1.91
CA GLY A 118 4.31 -8.30 -1.73
C GLY A 118 3.62 -8.83 -0.48
N GLY A 119 3.69 -10.15 -0.27
CA GLY A 119 3.21 -10.83 0.93
C GLY A 119 1.77 -10.52 1.33
N ALA A 120 1.51 -10.49 2.64
CA ALA A 120 0.17 -10.30 3.20
C ALA A 120 -0.46 -8.95 2.83
N VAL A 121 0.35 -7.91 2.64
CA VAL A 121 -0.11 -6.60 2.15
C VAL A 121 -0.67 -6.74 0.73
N ARG A 122 0.05 -7.48 -0.13
CA ARG A 122 -0.41 -7.75 -1.50
C ARG A 122 -1.66 -8.62 -1.53
N ASP A 123 -1.75 -9.65 -0.69
CA ASP A 123 -2.93 -10.50 -0.61
C ASP A 123 -4.18 -9.68 -0.25
N LYS A 124 -4.05 -8.77 0.72
CA LYS A 124 -5.11 -7.82 1.09
C LYS A 124 -5.45 -6.89 -0.06
N TYR A 125 -4.44 -6.31 -0.72
CA TYR A 125 -4.63 -5.42 -1.87
C TYR A 125 -5.38 -6.11 -3.02
N ASN A 126 -5.02 -7.35 -3.35
CA ASN A 126 -5.69 -8.16 -4.36
C ASN A 126 -7.14 -8.46 -3.97
N ALA A 127 -7.39 -8.82 -2.71
CA ALA A 127 -8.74 -9.07 -2.20
C ALA A 127 -9.65 -7.83 -2.27
N LEU A 128 -9.07 -6.63 -2.27
CA LEU A 128 -9.78 -5.35 -2.42
C LEU A 128 -9.91 -4.90 -3.90
N GLY A 129 -9.55 -5.75 -4.87
CA GLY A 129 -9.65 -5.43 -6.30
C GLY A 129 -8.39 -4.83 -6.92
N ALA A 130 -7.26 -4.85 -6.21
CA ALA A 130 -5.96 -4.36 -6.66
C ALA A 130 -6.05 -2.93 -7.25
N GLU A 131 -5.43 -2.68 -8.41
CA GLU A 131 -5.38 -1.36 -9.04
C GLU A 131 -6.74 -0.80 -9.47
N THR A 132 -7.74 -1.68 -9.60
CA THR A 132 -9.12 -1.30 -9.92
C THR A 132 -9.97 -1.05 -8.67
N GLY A 133 -9.42 -1.42 -7.50
CA GLY A 133 -10.03 -1.23 -6.20
C GLY A 133 -9.90 0.20 -5.67
N PRO A 134 -10.50 0.49 -4.51
CA PRO A 134 -10.57 1.85 -3.95
C PRO A 134 -9.19 2.45 -3.61
N LEU A 135 -8.18 1.62 -3.32
CA LEU A 135 -6.84 2.08 -2.98
C LEU A 135 -6.08 2.71 -4.16
N GLY A 136 -6.38 2.27 -5.39
CA GLY A 136 -5.59 2.59 -6.57
C GLY A 136 -4.16 2.02 -6.48
N TYR A 137 -3.23 2.61 -7.23
CA TYR A 137 -1.86 2.10 -7.35
C TYR A 137 -1.05 2.32 -6.05
N PRO A 138 -0.08 1.44 -5.74
CA PRO A 138 0.87 1.66 -4.65
C PRO A 138 1.75 2.88 -4.93
N SER A 139 2.05 3.64 -3.89
CA SER A 139 2.87 4.86 -3.93
C SER A 139 4.20 4.73 -3.19
N THR A 140 4.38 3.64 -2.43
CA THR A 140 5.64 3.31 -1.78
C THR A 140 6.00 1.85 -2.01
N ASP A 141 7.27 1.53 -1.79
CA ASP A 141 7.66 0.17 -1.43
C ASP A 141 7.19 -0.14 -0.01
N GLU A 142 7.40 -1.37 0.43
CA GLU A 142 7.08 -1.79 1.78
C GLU A 142 7.97 -1.05 2.80
N ILE A 143 7.35 -0.40 3.79
CA ILE A 143 8.01 0.38 4.83
C ILE A 143 7.94 -0.37 6.16
N TRP A 144 9.05 -0.40 6.89
CA TRP A 144 9.18 -1.07 8.17
C TRP A 144 8.63 -0.21 9.31
N THR A 145 7.94 -0.85 10.25
CA THR A 145 7.51 -0.25 11.51
C THR A 145 8.26 -0.90 12.68
N THR A 146 8.40 -0.18 13.78
CA THR A 146 9.12 -0.69 14.96
C THR A 146 8.23 -1.69 15.72
N LYS A 147 6.97 -1.32 15.92
CA LYS A 147 6.00 -2.09 16.69
C LYS A 147 5.62 -3.37 15.96
N TYR A 148 5.81 -4.49 16.65
CA TYR A 148 5.57 -5.85 16.15
C TYR A 148 6.38 -6.23 14.90
N ASN A 149 7.44 -5.49 14.57
CA ASN A 149 8.18 -5.67 13.32
C ASN A 149 7.22 -5.69 12.11
N GLY A 150 6.24 -4.79 12.11
CA GLY A 150 5.21 -4.74 11.08
C GLY A 150 5.66 -3.98 9.84
N ARG A 151 4.76 -3.94 8.88
CA ARG A 151 5.01 -3.41 7.54
C ARG A 151 3.81 -2.63 7.04
N TYR A 152 4.03 -1.65 6.19
CA TYR A 152 2.94 -1.04 5.45
C TYR A 152 3.36 -0.59 4.06
N ASN A 153 2.38 -0.49 3.18
CA ASN A 153 2.50 0.22 1.91
C ASN A 153 1.47 1.35 1.88
N ASN A 154 1.89 2.53 1.40
CA ASN A 154 0.94 3.54 0.98
C ASN A 154 0.49 3.28 -0.45
N PHE A 155 -0.76 3.65 -0.70
CA PHE A 155 -1.41 3.66 -2.00
C PHE A 155 -1.90 5.08 -2.29
N LEU A 156 -2.36 5.34 -3.51
CA LEU A 156 -2.88 6.66 -3.88
C LEU A 156 -4.00 7.14 -2.95
N ASN A 157 -4.89 6.24 -2.53
CA ASN A 157 -6.08 6.60 -1.75
C ASN A 157 -6.13 5.98 -0.35
N GLY A 158 -5.03 5.44 0.16
CA GLY A 158 -5.02 4.82 1.48
C GLY A 158 -3.72 4.15 1.85
N THR A 159 -3.78 3.28 2.85
CA THR A 159 -2.64 2.49 3.32
C THR A 159 -3.12 1.10 3.67
N ILE A 160 -2.27 0.10 3.44
CA ILE A 160 -2.44 -1.21 4.05
C ILE A 160 -1.27 -1.41 4.99
N THR A 161 -1.58 -1.67 6.26
CA THR A 161 -0.62 -1.98 7.31
C THR A 161 -0.78 -3.43 7.74
N TRP A 162 0.31 -4.07 8.13
CA TRP A 162 0.35 -5.46 8.57
C TRP A 162 1.18 -5.58 9.85
N SER A 163 0.68 -6.39 10.77
CA SER A 163 1.46 -6.91 11.90
C SER A 163 1.14 -8.38 12.14
N GLY A 164 2.00 -9.08 12.89
CA GLY A 164 1.70 -10.43 13.34
C GLY A 164 0.37 -10.54 14.11
N PRO A 165 0.09 -9.67 15.10
CA PRO A 165 -1.15 -9.72 15.88
C PRO A 165 -2.43 -9.37 15.11
N THR A 166 -2.39 -8.32 14.27
CA THR A 166 -3.60 -7.82 13.60
C THR A 166 -3.78 -8.35 12.18
N GLY A 167 -2.73 -8.89 11.56
CA GLY A 167 -2.72 -9.18 10.13
C GLY A 167 -2.81 -7.90 9.29
N ALA A 168 -3.14 -8.05 8.00
CA ALA A 168 -3.27 -6.90 7.10
C ALA A 168 -4.59 -6.16 7.33
N ARG A 169 -4.53 -4.84 7.41
CA ARG A 169 -5.64 -3.91 7.67
C ARG A 169 -5.55 -2.72 6.75
N VAL A 170 -6.69 -2.29 6.22
CA VAL A 170 -6.79 -1.13 5.32
C VAL A 170 -7.42 0.07 5.99
N LEU A 171 -6.84 1.25 5.76
CA LEU A 171 -7.41 2.54 6.11
C LEU A 171 -7.38 3.47 4.89
N TYR A 172 -8.45 4.23 4.69
CA TYR A 172 -8.59 5.14 3.55
C TYR A 172 -8.46 6.60 3.97
N SER A 173 -8.13 7.44 2.97
CA SER A 173 -8.20 8.91 2.99
C SER A 173 -8.10 9.57 4.37
N SER A 174 -9.22 10.10 4.88
CA SER A 174 -9.28 10.96 6.07
C SER A 174 -8.95 10.24 7.37
N ILE A 175 -9.41 8.99 7.54
CA ILE A 175 -9.09 8.19 8.73
C ILE A 175 -7.59 7.88 8.76
N ARG A 176 -7.03 7.49 7.61
CA ARG A 176 -5.59 7.28 7.44
C ARG A 176 -4.79 8.57 7.66
N ASP A 177 -5.31 9.73 7.26
CA ASP A 177 -4.67 11.03 7.48
C ASP A 177 -4.56 11.35 8.97
N VAL A 178 -5.67 11.23 9.72
CA VAL A 178 -5.69 11.51 11.16
C VAL A 178 -4.82 10.51 11.92
N TRP A 179 -4.92 9.22 11.61
CA TRP A 179 -4.08 8.20 12.23
C TRP A 179 -2.59 8.47 11.99
N ALA A 180 -2.23 8.93 10.79
CA ALA A 180 -0.85 9.31 10.48
C ALA A 180 -0.34 10.52 11.26
N GLN A 181 -1.21 11.50 11.55
CA GLN A 181 -0.86 12.63 12.42
C GLN A 181 -0.59 12.21 13.87
N HIS A 182 -1.17 11.08 14.30
CA HIS A 182 -0.94 10.50 15.63
C HIS A 182 0.18 9.44 15.67
N GLY A 183 1.06 9.42 14.67
CA GLY A 183 2.25 8.56 14.67
C GLY A 183 2.05 7.15 14.11
N ARG A 184 0.89 6.87 13.49
CA ARG A 184 0.57 5.58 12.87
C ARG A 184 0.71 4.38 13.83
N GLU A 185 1.31 3.28 13.38
CA GLU A 185 1.47 2.02 14.11
C GLU A 185 2.29 2.17 15.39
N ASP A 186 3.34 2.99 15.33
CA ASP A 186 4.25 3.27 16.45
C ASP A 186 3.72 4.38 17.38
N GLY A 187 2.58 4.97 17.01
CA GLY A 187 1.95 6.08 17.71
C GLY A 187 0.97 5.69 18.81
N GLU A 188 0.26 6.69 19.32
CA GLU A 188 -0.63 6.56 20.49
C GLU A 188 -1.82 5.62 20.25
N LEU A 189 -2.28 5.50 19.00
CA LEU A 189 -3.41 4.63 18.66
C LEU A 189 -2.97 3.18 18.45
N GLY A 190 -1.75 2.96 17.96
CA GLY A 190 -1.28 1.64 17.55
C GLY A 190 -1.91 1.18 16.22
N TYR A 191 -1.93 -0.13 16.00
CA TYR A 191 -2.51 -0.71 14.78
C TYR A 191 -4.04 -0.61 14.77
N PRO A 192 -4.66 -0.48 13.59
CA PRO A 192 -6.09 -0.72 13.44
C PRO A 192 -6.43 -2.19 13.79
N GLN A 193 -7.57 -2.39 14.46
CA GLN A 193 -8.07 -3.72 14.85
C GLN A 193 -8.95 -4.35 13.79
N SER A 194 -9.63 -3.52 13.00
CA SER A 194 -10.45 -3.88 11.84
C SER A 194 -10.00 -3.10 10.60
N ASP A 195 -10.46 -3.52 9.43
CA ASP A 195 -10.47 -2.61 8.29
C ASP A 195 -11.42 -1.45 8.59
N GLU A 196 -11.26 -0.35 7.87
CA GLU A 196 -12.25 0.74 7.88
C GLU A 196 -13.67 0.21 7.61
N GLN A 197 -14.60 0.58 8.49
CA GLN A 197 -15.98 0.12 8.48
C GLN A 197 -16.92 1.28 8.15
N ILE A 198 -18.05 0.98 7.50
CA ILE A 198 -19.15 1.93 7.35
C ILE A 198 -19.87 2.04 8.70
N ALA A 199 -20.17 3.26 9.14
CA ALA A 199 -20.93 3.53 10.35
C ALA A 199 -22.37 2.98 10.25
N ALA A 200 -23.05 2.80 11.38
CA ALA A 200 -24.32 2.06 11.40
C ALA A 200 -25.46 2.79 10.68
N ASP A 201 -25.36 4.11 10.52
CA ASP A 201 -26.31 4.93 9.75
C ASP A 201 -26.04 4.90 8.22
N GLY A 202 -24.94 4.31 7.77
CA GLY A 202 -24.52 4.26 6.37
C GLY A 202 -23.95 5.56 5.80
N VAL A 203 -23.69 6.57 6.64
CA VAL A 203 -23.25 7.91 6.21
C VAL A 203 -21.75 8.09 6.37
N GLY A 204 -21.21 7.72 7.53
CA GLY A 204 -19.81 7.88 7.87
C GLY A 204 -19.03 6.57 7.82
N HIS A 205 -17.76 6.68 8.15
CA HIS A 205 -16.83 5.56 8.28
C HIS A 205 -16.12 5.63 9.63
N TYR A 206 -15.63 4.50 10.13
CA TYR A 206 -14.79 4.48 11.32
C TYR A 206 -13.78 3.35 11.30
N ALA A 207 -12.72 3.50 12.09
CA ALA A 207 -11.80 2.43 12.43
C ALA A 207 -11.50 2.47 13.93
N GLU A 208 -11.36 1.28 14.52
CA GLU A 208 -10.97 1.10 15.92
C GLU A 208 -9.50 0.66 15.99
N PHE A 209 -8.82 1.09 17.05
CA PHE A 209 -7.37 0.92 17.19
C PHE A 209 -7.01 0.19 18.49
N GLU A 210 -5.76 -0.27 18.60
CA GLU A 210 -5.24 -0.99 19.77
C GLU A 210 -5.42 -0.24 21.09
N SER A 211 -5.35 1.10 21.06
CA SER A 211 -5.62 1.95 22.22
C SER A 211 -7.08 1.94 22.69
N ARG A 212 -7.98 1.29 21.93
CA ARG A 212 -9.45 1.35 22.03
C ARG A 212 -10.06 2.68 21.63
N ASP A 213 -9.23 3.63 21.20
CA ASP A 213 -9.74 4.82 20.53
C ASP A 213 -10.29 4.43 19.15
N ALA A 214 -11.18 5.26 18.64
CA ALA A 214 -11.65 5.17 17.28
C ALA A 214 -11.37 6.47 16.54
N ILE A 215 -11.27 6.40 15.22
CA ILE A 215 -11.37 7.58 14.36
C ILE A 215 -12.65 7.42 13.55
N TYR A 216 -13.54 8.39 13.65
CA TYR A 216 -14.75 8.47 12.84
C TYR A 216 -14.57 9.55 11.78
N SER A 217 -15.07 9.29 10.58
CA SER A 217 -15.10 10.24 9.47
C SER A 217 -16.51 10.37 8.90
N VAL A 218 -16.86 11.59 8.56
CA VAL A 218 -18.09 11.94 7.86
C VAL A 218 -17.77 13.11 6.91
N LEU A 219 -18.73 13.52 6.07
CA LEU A 219 -18.58 14.73 5.29
C LEU A 219 -18.19 15.91 6.19
N GLY A 220 -17.00 16.47 5.94
CA GLY A 220 -16.43 17.58 6.72
C GLY A 220 -15.16 17.22 7.48
N GLY A 221 -14.83 15.94 7.68
CA GLY A 221 -13.55 15.56 8.28
C GLY A 221 -13.50 14.16 8.91
N ALA A 222 -12.41 13.92 9.61
CA ALA A 222 -12.22 12.76 10.48
C ALA A 222 -11.65 13.22 11.81
N TRP A 223 -12.08 12.57 12.90
CA TRP A 223 -11.69 12.94 14.25
C TRP A 223 -11.49 11.71 15.12
N ARG A 224 -10.38 11.71 15.88
CA ARG A 224 -10.12 10.75 16.94
C ARG A 224 -11.12 10.97 18.07
N VAL A 225 -11.80 9.90 18.46
CA VAL A 225 -12.68 9.81 19.63
C VAL A 225 -11.98 8.93 20.67
N PRO A 226 -11.47 9.51 21.78
CA PRO A 226 -10.81 8.76 22.85
C PRO A 226 -11.74 7.70 23.45
N TRP A 227 -11.20 6.55 23.85
CA TRP A 227 -12.00 5.39 24.28
C TRP A 227 -12.97 5.70 25.42
N LYS A 228 -12.59 6.59 26.36
CA LYS A 228 -13.46 7.02 27.46
C LYS A 228 -14.69 7.77 26.95
N VAL A 229 -14.48 8.67 25.98
CA VAL A 229 -15.56 9.40 25.31
C VAL A 229 -16.39 8.43 24.46
N LEU A 230 -15.74 7.55 23.70
CA LEU A 230 -16.40 6.55 22.86
C LEU A 230 -17.32 5.64 23.69
N SER A 231 -16.92 5.28 24.91
CA SER A 231 -17.73 4.47 25.84
C SER A 231 -19.04 5.18 26.22
N VAL A 232 -18.97 6.48 26.54
CA VAL A 232 -20.17 7.29 26.83
C VAL A 232 -21.01 7.48 25.57
N TRP A 233 -20.39 7.84 24.45
CA TRP A 233 -21.09 8.06 23.18
C TRP A 233 -21.80 6.79 22.70
N THR A 234 -21.24 5.61 22.97
CA THR A 234 -21.88 4.31 22.70
C THR A 234 -23.18 4.12 23.48
N ILE A 235 -23.22 4.50 24.76
CA ILE A 235 -24.47 4.48 25.56
C ILE A 235 -25.52 5.41 24.93
N LEU A 236 -25.06 6.56 24.42
CA LEU A 236 -25.88 7.55 23.73
C LEU A 236 -26.21 7.19 22.26
N GLN A 237 -26.04 5.93 21.85
CA GLN A 237 -26.34 5.43 20.49
C GLN A 237 -25.46 6.01 19.37
N LYS A 238 -24.26 6.48 19.70
CA LYS A 238 -23.23 6.97 18.76
C LYS A 238 -23.79 7.96 17.72
N GLU A 239 -23.46 7.78 16.44
CA GLU A 239 -23.88 8.62 15.31
C GLU A 239 -25.39 8.60 15.06
N GLN A 240 -26.09 7.54 15.50
CA GLN A 240 -27.55 7.45 15.43
C GLN A 240 -28.24 8.19 16.58
N GLY A 241 -27.47 8.57 17.60
CA GLY A 241 -27.94 9.30 18.76
C GLY A 241 -28.09 10.80 18.53
N ALA A 242 -28.54 11.49 19.57
CA ALA A 242 -28.81 12.93 19.51
C ALA A 242 -27.58 13.77 19.16
N LEU A 243 -26.37 13.31 19.52
CA LEU A 243 -25.13 14.05 19.30
C LEU A 243 -24.66 14.09 17.83
N GLY A 244 -25.00 13.08 17.03
CA GLY A 244 -24.43 12.91 15.69
C GLY A 244 -22.93 12.58 15.71
N TYR A 245 -22.23 12.90 14.62
CA TYR A 245 -20.79 12.64 14.48
C TYR A 245 -19.92 13.61 15.26
N PRO A 246 -18.67 13.24 15.61
CA PRO A 246 -17.68 14.21 16.09
C PRO A 246 -17.45 15.29 15.02
N ASP A 247 -17.22 16.54 15.45
CA ASP A 247 -17.03 17.70 14.56
C ASP A 247 -15.73 18.48 14.83
N ALA A 248 -14.96 18.05 15.83
CA ALA A 248 -13.68 18.65 16.20
C ALA A 248 -12.75 17.61 16.85
N ALA A 249 -11.45 17.91 16.93
CA ALA A 249 -10.51 17.07 17.66
C ALA A 249 -10.81 17.08 19.16
N ALA A 250 -10.72 15.92 19.81
CA ALA A 250 -10.77 15.81 21.27
C ALA A 250 -9.66 16.67 21.91
N ARG A 251 -9.98 17.34 23.02
CA ARG A 251 -9.03 18.17 23.77
C ARG A 251 -8.98 17.74 25.23
N ASN A 252 -7.83 17.91 25.84
CA ASN A 252 -7.64 17.77 27.29
C ASN A 252 -7.28 19.14 27.90
N ASN A 253 -7.67 19.36 29.15
CA ASN A 253 -7.19 20.49 29.94
C ASN A 253 -7.23 20.13 31.43
N ILE A 254 -6.20 19.41 31.87
CA ILE A 254 -6.10 18.91 33.25
C ILE A 254 -6.09 20.07 34.27
N SER A 255 -5.53 21.23 33.91
CA SER A 255 -5.55 22.42 34.80
C SER A 255 -6.95 22.96 35.10
N GLN A 256 -7.93 22.61 34.26
CA GLN A 256 -9.34 22.95 34.42
C GLN A 256 -10.20 21.73 34.84
N GLY A 257 -9.57 20.64 35.26
CA GLY A 257 -10.27 19.41 35.62
C GLY A 257 -10.90 18.66 34.45
N ILE A 258 -10.43 18.89 33.22
CA ILE A 258 -10.98 18.26 32.01
C ILE A 258 -9.98 17.20 31.52
N GLU A 259 -10.32 15.94 31.70
CA GLU A 259 -9.57 14.84 31.11
C GLU A 259 -9.78 14.81 29.60
N TRP A 260 -11.04 14.80 29.15
CA TRP A 260 -11.38 14.83 27.73
C TRP A 260 -12.60 15.69 27.47
N ARG A 261 -12.55 16.49 26.42
CA ARG A 261 -13.71 17.14 25.83
C ARG A 261 -13.76 16.81 24.34
N GLN A 262 -14.88 16.25 23.91
CA GLN A 262 -15.17 15.95 22.51
C GLN A 262 -16.44 16.67 22.10
N LYS A 263 -16.34 17.45 21.03
CA LYS A 263 -17.50 18.08 20.40
C LYS A 263 -18.07 17.16 19.31
N PHE A 264 -19.37 17.26 19.15
CA PHE A 264 -20.18 16.58 18.16
C PHE A 264 -21.09 17.61 17.49
N GLN A 265 -21.66 17.24 16.34
CA GLN A 265 -22.52 18.12 15.54
C GLN A 265 -23.62 18.82 16.36
N ASN A 266 -24.23 18.11 17.31
CA ASN A 266 -25.36 18.61 18.10
C ASN A 266 -25.07 18.69 19.61
N GLY A 267 -23.80 18.65 20.02
CA GLY A 267 -23.48 18.71 21.45
C GLY A 267 -22.02 18.44 21.80
N GLU A 268 -21.75 18.18 23.07
CA GLU A 268 -20.42 17.81 23.55
C GLU A 268 -20.49 16.82 24.72
N ILE A 269 -19.47 15.97 24.80
CA ILE A 269 -19.18 15.12 25.95
C ILE A 269 -17.91 15.67 26.60
N THR A 270 -17.97 15.97 27.89
CA THR A 270 -16.80 16.30 28.71
C THR A 270 -16.66 15.27 29.83
N ILE A 271 -15.47 14.70 29.96
CA ILE A 271 -15.06 13.80 31.03
C ILE A 271 -14.09 14.58 31.91
N GLY A 272 -14.47 14.74 33.18
CA GLY A 272 -13.63 15.39 34.17
C GLY A 272 -12.52 14.46 34.66
N ASP A 273 -11.44 15.04 35.17
CA ASP A 273 -10.37 14.28 35.85
C ASP A 273 -10.83 13.69 37.20
N ASP A 274 -11.96 14.20 37.70
CA ASP A 274 -12.76 13.68 38.81
C ASP A 274 -13.57 12.42 38.46
N GLY A 275 -13.57 12.01 37.19
CA GLY A 275 -14.30 10.84 36.68
C GLY A 275 -15.78 11.09 36.39
N TYR A 276 -16.29 12.32 36.57
CA TYR A 276 -17.66 12.66 36.20
C TYR A 276 -17.78 12.94 34.71
N VAL A 277 -18.96 12.62 34.16
CA VAL A 277 -19.30 12.84 32.75
C VAL A 277 -20.35 13.95 32.66
N TYR A 278 -20.03 14.98 31.90
CA TYR A 278 -20.90 16.10 31.62
C TYR A 278 -21.35 16.05 30.15
N PHE A 279 -22.64 16.19 29.94
CA PHE A 279 -23.28 16.18 28.63
C PHE A 279 -23.99 17.50 28.37
N ARG A 280 -23.84 18.03 27.16
CA ARG A 280 -24.58 19.20 26.69
C ARG A 280 -25.05 18.97 25.27
N HIS A 281 -26.35 19.11 25.04
CA HIS A 281 -26.97 19.18 23.71
C HIS A 281 -27.15 20.65 23.32
N TYR A 282 -27.03 20.96 22.04
CA TYR A 282 -27.27 22.31 21.50
C TYR A 282 -28.68 22.46 20.91
#